data_AF-A0A7Z9D5V1-F1
#
_entry.id   AF-A0A7Z9D5V1-F1
#
_cell.length_a   1.000
_cell.length_b   1.000
_cell.length_c   1.000
_cell.angle_alpha   90.00
_cell.angle_beta   90.00
_cell.angle_gamma   90.00
#
_symmetry.space_group_name_H-M   'P 1'
#
loop_
_entity.id
_entity.type
_entity.pdbx_description
1 polymer ?
#
loop_
_entity_poly.entity_id
_entity_poly.type
_entity_poly.pdbx_seq_one_letter_code
_entity_poly.pdbx_strand_id
1 'polypeptide(L)'
;MSVLFGVTGLLGSVGVLAAGVAAHGVTGASQVLVASGAAAESTSVEGTAQYVSIFWVSLVALVSPVISRLIGKRIPDVVFLLIFGMLIGPNVLGLASGSDGGIPLLKELGLGMLFLIAGFEIDVKSLRGRQGRSAITTWCVCFGLGVLGAALITGFTKGFNTYIAVGIALSSTALGTLLPMLKSHGAAGTRVGNAVLVHGAVGELFPIFAMSLLLSSHSPGLAILILLGFMAVAVVTAIVPHRLFEKVPGLRQIMAAEANTTSQTILRLAMFLLATLIMFAALFGLDAVLGAFAAGIILRSLTPVGALHLMTRRLETVGFSFLIPLFFVVSGMTIDPSVVARFPLVLLLVVVGILLARGLPVFVAERFTDTGSELRSTSEKIELALYSAAGLPIIVAVTTIATGSGLLEDATASLLVAGGAFTVLLFPLWAAAIKRAFRRQGASADQQPSQKEQIAALKARKTAQVRLTTGMLPVVPPAQEAKSTAPKDGSPGATQ
;
A
#
# COMPACT_ATOMS: atom_id res chain seq x y z
N MET A 1 -35.63 11.50 -24.45
CA MET A 1 -36.63 10.41 -24.48
C MET A 1 -36.09 9.30 -25.36
N SER A 2 -36.29 8.06 -24.91
CA SER A 2 -36.06 6.80 -25.65
C SER A 2 -34.63 6.23 -25.67
N VAL A 3 -34.20 5.65 -24.55
CA VAL A 3 -33.25 4.50 -24.54
C VAL A 3 -33.78 3.50 -23.51
N LEU A 4 -34.64 2.60 -23.97
CA LEU A 4 -35.19 1.47 -23.23
C LEU A 4 -35.43 0.43 -24.31
N PHE A 5 -34.52 -0.54 -24.45
CA PHE A 5 -34.73 -1.90 -24.98
C PHE A 5 -33.36 -2.54 -25.24
N GLY A 6 -32.97 -3.45 -24.35
CA GLY A 6 -31.72 -4.19 -24.44
C GLY A 6 -31.73 -5.38 -23.47
N VAL A 7 -32.88 -6.05 -23.32
CA VAL A 7 -33.03 -7.32 -22.59
C VAL A 7 -34.01 -8.18 -23.37
N THR A 8 -33.57 -8.69 -24.53
CA THR A 8 -34.21 -9.80 -25.25
C THR A 8 -33.17 -10.44 -26.17
N GLY A 9 -32.22 -11.15 -25.58
CA GLY A 9 -31.16 -11.85 -26.31
C GLY A 9 -30.83 -13.19 -25.67
N LEU A 10 -31.85 -14.03 -25.40
CA LEU A 10 -31.63 -15.38 -24.86
C LEU A 10 -32.70 -16.43 -25.21
N LEU A 11 -33.55 -16.18 -26.22
CA LEU A 11 -34.55 -17.15 -26.70
C LEU A 11 -34.67 -17.13 -28.24
N GLY A 12 -33.55 -17.27 -28.95
CA GLY A 12 -33.51 -17.19 -30.42
C GLY A 12 -32.77 -18.32 -31.14
N SER A 13 -32.31 -19.36 -30.45
CA SER A 13 -31.48 -20.42 -31.06
C SER A 13 -32.09 -21.83 -30.99
N VAL A 14 -33.42 -21.93 -31.06
CA VAL A 14 -34.12 -23.20 -31.30
C VAL A 14 -35.10 -22.97 -32.44
N GLY A 15 -34.68 -23.24 -33.68
CA GLY A 15 -35.61 -23.23 -34.80
C GLY A 15 -35.07 -22.91 -36.19
N VAL A 16 -33.89 -23.40 -36.60
CA VAL A 16 -33.58 -23.58 -38.03
C VAL A 16 -32.67 -24.80 -38.20
N LEU A 17 -33.27 -26.00 -38.15
CA LEU A 17 -32.62 -27.25 -38.54
C LEU A 17 -33.67 -28.20 -39.13
N ALA A 18 -34.23 -27.85 -40.29
CA ALA A 18 -34.97 -28.79 -41.14
C ALA A 18 -35.30 -28.17 -42.51
N ALA A 19 -34.36 -28.20 -43.44
CA ALA A 19 -34.66 -28.29 -44.88
C ALA A 19 -33.37 -28.66 -45.63
N GLY A 20 -33.09 -29.96 -45.73
CA GLY A 20 -31.94 -30.46 -46.47
C GLY A 20 -31.39 -31.80 -45.98
N VAL A 21 -32.26 -32.78 -45.70
CA VAL A 21 -31.83 -34.18 -45.54
C VAL A 21 -32.41 -34.98 -46.70
N ALA A 22 -31.61 -35.11 -47.75
CA ALA A 22 -31.66 -36.25 -48.64
C ALA A 22 -30.23 -36.50 -49.14
N ALA A 23 -29.66 -37.64 -48.71
CA ALA A 23 -28.31 -38.16 -48.94
C ALA A 23 -27.23 -37.72 -47.92
N HIS A 24 -26.59 -38.73 -47.30
CA HIS A 24 -25.53 -38.70 -46.25
C HIS A 24 -25.97 -38.73 -44.78
N GLY A 25 -26.56 -39.86 -44.35
CA GLY A 25 -27.05 -40.10 -42.98
C GLY A 25 -26.09 -40.80 -42.00
N VAL A 26 -24.77 -40.85 -42.22
CA VAL A 26 -23.85 -41.58 -41.28
C VAL A 26 -22.67 -40.73 -40.78
N THR A 27 -22.37 -39.58 -41.39
CA THR A 27 -21.21 -38.74 -41.01
C THR A 27 -21.53 -37.62 -40.02
N GLY A 28 -22.78 -37.13 -39.96
CA GLY A 28 -23.18 -36.02 -39.08
C GLY A 28 -23.28 -36.39 -37.59
N ALA A 29 -23.83 -37.55 -37.25
CA ALA A 29 -23.97 -37.98 -35.85
C ALA A 29 -22.61 -38.26 -35.19
N SER A 30 -21.66 -38.83 -35.93
CA SER A 30 -20.29 -39.05 -35.46
C SER A 30 -19.52 -37.74 -35.30
N GLN A 31 -19.70 -36.76 -36.19
CA GLN A 31 -19.06 -35.45 -36.02
C GLN A 31 -19.66 -34.64 -34.87
N VAL A 32 -20.97 -34.73 -34.62
CA VAL A 32 -21.61 -34.07 -33.47
C VAL A 32 -21.24 -34.74 -32.14
N LEU A 33 -21.14 -36.08 -32.09
CA LEU A 33 -20.64 -36.78 -30.89
C LEU A 33 -19.16 -36.53 -30.64
N VAL A 34 -18.32 -36.47 -31.68
CA VAL A 34 -16.89 -36.18 -31.54
C VAL A 34 -16.67 -34.71 -31.18
N ALA A 35 -17.44 -33.78 -31.74
CA ALA A 35 -17.39 -32.36 -31.35
C ALA A 35 -17.92 -32.13 -29.92
N SER A 36 -19.00 -32.82 -29.52
CA SER A 36 -19.51 -32.78 -28.16
C SER A 36 -18.58 -33.48 -27.16
N GLY A 37 -17.92 -34.56 -27.56
CA GLY A 37 -16.91 -35.27 -26.78
C GLY A 37 -15.65 -34.44 -26.61
N ALA A 38 -15.13 -33.86 -27.69
CA ALA A 38 -13.97 -32.95 -27.66
C ALA A 38 -14.26 -31.66 -26.90
N ALA A 39 -15.47 -31.10 -26.99
CA ALA A 39 -15.87 -29.94 -26.20
C ALA A 39 -16.06 -30.28 -24.71
N ALA A 40 -16.60 -31.47 -24.38
CA ALA A 40 -16.70 -31.92 -22.99
C ALA A 40 -15.31 -32.24 -22.41
N GLU A 41 -14.43 -32.83 -23.20
CA GLU A 41 -13.06 -33.16 -22.84
C GLU A 41 -12.21 -31.89 -22.68
N SER A 42 -12.32 -30.91 -23.59
CA SER A 42 -11.65 -29.61 -23.46
C SER A 42 -12.14 -28.82 -22.25
N THR A 43 -13.45 -28.81 -21.97
CA THR A 43 -14.02 -28.17 -20.78
C THR A 43 -13.56 -28.86 -19.49
N SER A 44 -13.39 -30.18 -19.51
CA SER A 44 -12.88 -30.94 -18.35
C SER A 44 -11.39 -30.71 -18.08
N VAL A 45 -10.58 -30.56 -19.14
CA VAL A 45 -9.14 -30.28 -19.05
C VAL A 45 -8.91 -28.84 -18.59
N GLU A 46 -9.64 -27.86 -19.14
CA GLU A 46 -9.60 -26.46 -18.69
C GLU A 46 -10.05 -26.32 -17.23
N GLY A 47 -11.13 -27.02 -16.85
CA GLY A 47 -11.59 -27.06 -15.45
C GLY A 47 -10.53 -27.64 -14.51
N THR A 48 -9.85 -28.71 -14.92
CA THR A 48 -8.80 -29.34 -14.10
C THR A 48 -7.59 -28.41 -13.93
N ALA A 49 -7.15 -27.73 -14.99
CA ALA A 49 -6.05 -26.76 -14.93
C ALA A 49 -6.36 -25.60 -13.96
N GLN A 50 -7.59 -25.08 -14.01
CA GLN A 50 -8.05 -24.05 -13.06
C GLN A 50 -7.93 -24.51 -11.60
N TYR A 51 -8.37 -25.74 -11.27
CA TYR A 51 -8.28 -26.24 -9.89
C TYR A 51 -6.83 -26.47 -9.44
N VAL A 52 -5.96 -26.94 -10.34
CA VAL A 52 -4.53 -27.10 -10.06
C VAL A 52 -3.87 -25.75 -9.77
N SER A 53 -4.16 -24.74 -10.58
CA SER A 53 -3.66 -23.38 -10.34
C SER A 53 -4.14 -22.81 -9.01
N ILE A 54 -5.44 -22.94 -8.70
CA ILE A 54 -5.99 -22.51 -7.41
C ILE A 54 -5.31 -23.22 -6.24
N PHE A 55 -5.04 -24.54 -6.36
CA PHE A 55 -4.34 -25.31 -5.35
C PHE A 55 -2.94 -24.75 -5.08
N TRP A 56 -2.12 -24.54 -6.11
CA TRP A 56 -0.76 -24.03 -5.95
C TRP A 56 -0.73 -22.61 -5.40
N VAL A 57 -1.59 -21.72 -5.90
CA VAL A 57 -1.66 -20.34 -5.41
C VAL A 57 -2.09 -20.33 -3.94
N SER A 58 -3.06 -21.17 -3.55
CA SER A 58 -3.50 -21.30 -2.15
C SER A 58 -2.42 -21.91 -1.25
N LEU A 59 -1.67 -22.90 -1.74
CA LEU A 59 -0.55 -23.50 -1.02
C LEU A 59 0.55 -22.48 -0.76
N VAL A 60 0.89 -21.66 -1.76
CA VAL A 60 1.85 -20.56 -1.59
C VAL A 60 1.34 -19.54 -0.58
N ALA A 61 0.06 -19.16 -0.64
CA ALA A 61 -0.55 -18.25 0.33
C ALA A 61 -0.46 -18.79 1.78
N LEU A 62 -0.60 -20.11 1.97
CA LEU A 62 -0.46 -20.77 3.28
C LEU A 62 1.00 -20.82 3.76
N VAL A 63 1.94 -21.17 2.89
CA VAL A 63 3.34 -21.44 3.25
C VAL A 63 4.15 -20.15 3.46
N SER A 64 3.88 -19.10 2.68
CA SER A 64 4.60 -17.82 2.72
C SER A 64 4.72 -17.22 4.13
N PRO A 65 3.63 -17.02 4.90
CA PRO A 65 3.72 -16.46 6.25
C PRO A 65 4.42 -17.39 7.25
N VAL A 66 4.36 -18.72 7.06
CA VAL A 66 5.05 -19.70 7.91
C VAL A 66 6.56 -19.55 7.73
N ILE A 67 7.03 -19.50 6.49
CA ILE A 67 8.46 -19.30 6.16
C ILE A 67 8.96 -17.94 6.67
N SER A 68 8.19 -16.87 6.46
CA SER A 68 8.54 -15.55 7.00
C SER A 68 8.73 -15.57 8.53
N ARG A 69 7.87 -16.29 9.26
CA ARG A 69 7.98 -16.44 10.71
C ARG A 69 9.18 -17.28 11.14
N LEU A 70 9.48 -18.37 10.42
CA LEU A 70 10.64 -19.23 10.72
C LEU A 70 11.97 -18.47 10.62
N ILE A 71 12.07 -17.50 9.72
CA ILE A 71 13.29 -16.68 9.52
C ILE A 71 13.26 -15.42 10.43
N GLY A 72 12.34 -15.36 11.40
CA GLY A 72 12.25 -14.27 12.38
C GLY A 72 11.67 -12.96 11.83
N LYS A 73 10.78 -13.02 10.81
CA LYS A 73 10.11 -11.86 10.19
C LYS A 73 11.06 -10.80 9.63
N ARG A 74 12.27 -11.19 9.21
CA ARG A 74 13.24 -10.29 8.56
C ARG A 74 12.78 -9.83 7.17
N ILE A 75 12.06 -10.69 6.47
CA ILE A 75 11.51 -10.46 5.14
C ILE A 75 9.97 -10.42 5.26
N PRO A 76 9.30 -9.37 4.75
CA PRO A 76 7.84 -9.29 4.74
C PRO A 76 7.21 -10.49 4.04
N ASP A 77 6.07 -10.94 4.54
CA ASP A 77 5.25 -12.01 3.96
C ASP A 77 4.88 -11.74 2.48
N VAL A 78 4.55 -10.50 2.15
CA VAL A 78 4.27 -10.06 0.76
C VAL A 78 5.42 -10.37 -0.20
N VAL A 79 6.68 -10.27 0.25
CA VAL A 79 7.85 -10.57 -0.59
C VAL A 79 7.94 -12.06 -0.88
N PHE A 80 7.63 -12.93 0.10
CA PHE A 80 7.56 -14.38 -0.14
C PHE A 80 6.41 -14.76 -1.07
N LEU A 81 5.24 -14.12 -0.94
CA LEU A 81 4.11 -14.35 -1.84
C LEU A 81 4.50 -14.06 -3.29
N LEU A 82 5.24 -12.98 -3.55
CA LEU A 82 5.75 -12.65 -4.89
C LEU A 82 6.82 -13.63 -5.37
N ILE A 83 7.81 -13.97 -4.53
CA ILE A 83 8.89 -14.90 -4.90
C ILE A 83 8.32 -16.27 -5.23
N PHE A 84 7.47 -16.83 -4.37
CA PHE A 84 6.88 -18.13 -4.63
C PHE A 84 5.87 -18.09 -5.77
N GLY A 85 5.12 -16.99 -5.94
CA GLY A 85 4.29 -16.75 -7.13
C GLY A 85 5.10 -16.79 -8.42
N MET A 86 6.25 -16.11 -8.46
CA MET A 86 7.18 -16.15 -9.58
C MET A 86 7.69 -17.56 -9.87
N LEU A 87 7.98 -18.35 -8.82
CA LEU A 87 8.44 -19.73 -8.97
C LEU A 87 7.36 -20.68 -9.49
N ILE A 88 6.13 -20.61 -8.99
CA ILE A 88 5.04 -21.49 -9.47
C ILE A 88 4.47 -21.04 -10.83
N GLY A 89 4.69 -19.78 -11.20
CA GLY A 89 4.17 -19.18 -12.42
C GLY A 89 4.77 -19.73 -13.71
N PRO A 90 4.23 -19.29 -14.87
CA PRO A 90 4.60 -19.81 -16.19
C PRO A 90 6.06 -19.56 -16.56
N ASN A 91 6.70 -18.53 -16.00
CA ASN A 91 8.08 -18.17 -16.32
C ASN A 91 9.14 -19.07 -15.66
N VAL A 92 8.75 -19.98 -14.75
CA VAL A 92 9.69 -20.87 -14.05
C VAL A 92 9.22 -22.32 -14.05
N LEU A 93 8.30 -22.70 -13.17
CA LEU A 93 7.85 -24.10 -13.05
C LEU A 93 6.60 -24.39 -13.88
N GLY A 94 5.81 -23.37 -14.25
CA GLY A 94 4.58 -23.54 -15.01
C GLY A 94 3.51 -24.38 -14.30
N LEU A 95 3.53 -24.41 -12.96
CA LEU A 95 2.57 -25.18 -12.15
C LEU A 95 1.21 -24.49 -12.05
N ALA A 96 1.19 -23.17 -12.24
CA ALA A 96 -0.01 -22.38 -12.29
C ALA A 96 0.10 -21.30 -13.39
N SER A 97 -1.02 -20.94 -14.01
CA SER A 97 -1.09 -19.78 -14.90
C SER A 97 -2.03 -18.70 -14.36
N GLY A 98 -1.63 -17.45 -14.55
CA GLY A 98 -2.44 -16.29 -14.18
C GLY A 98 -3.68 -16.11 -15.07
N SER A 99 -3.71 -16.80 -16.21
CA SER A 99 -4.82 -16.77 -17.18
C SER A 99 -5.82 -17.90 -17.02
N ASP A 100 -5.56 -18.89 -16.15
CA ASP A 100 -6.47 -20.01 -15.95
C ASP A 100 -7.81 -19.53 -15.36
N GLY A 101 -8.90 -20.20 -15.74
CA GLY A 101 -10.25 -19.83 -15.35
C GLY A 101 -10.35 -19.48 -13.85
N GLY A 102 -10.98 -18.36 -13.50
CA GLY A 102 -11.15 -17.93 -12.11
C GLY A 102 -9.94 -17.29 -11.42
N ILE A 103 -8.69 -17.54 -11.83
CA ILE A 103 -7.51 -16.88 -11.26
C ILE A 103 -7.52 -15.35 -11.49
N PRO A 104 -7.87 -14.83 -12.68
CA PRO A 104 -8.03 -13.39 -12.89
C PRO A 104 -9.06 -12.75 -11.95
N LEU A 105 -10.19 -13.40 -11.74
CA LEU A 105 -11.24 -12.92 -10.83
C LEU A 105 -10.74 -12.88 -9.38
N LEU A 106 -10.01 -13.92 -8.94
CA LEU A 106 -9.41 -13.94 -7.60
C LEU A 106 -8.36 -12.82 -7.44
N LYS A 107 -7.56 -12.55 -8.47
CA LYS A 107 -6.61 -11.42 -8.48
C LYS A 107 -7.35 -10.09 -8.33
N GLU A 108 -8.43 -9.87 -9.08
CA GLU A 108 -9.23 -8.64 -9.00
C GLU A 108 -9.93 -8.48 -7.66
N LEU A 109 -10.50 -9.55 -7.09
CA LEU A 109 -11.10 -9.52 -5.75
C LEU A 109 -10.06 -9.24 -4.66
N GLY A 110 -8.87 -9.83 -4.77
CA GLY A 110 -7.75 -9.57 -3.87
C GLY A 110 -7.26 -8.13 -3.94
N LEU A 111 -7.13 -7.59 -5.16
CA LEU A 111 -6.83 -6.19 -5.43
C LEU A 111 -7.90 -5.27 -4.83
N GLY A 112 -9.17 -5.58 -5.08
CA GLY A 112 -10.31 -4.83 -4.54
C GLY A 112 -10.35 -4.84 -3.01
N MET A 113 -10.10 -6.00 -2.37
CA MET A 113 -10.01 -6.06 -0.91
C MET A 113 -8.84 -5.25 -0.34
N LEU A 114 -7.67 -5.29 -0.99
CA LEU A 114 -6.50 -4.52 -0.58
C LEU A 114 -6.81 -3.02 -0.58
N PHE A 115 -7.41 -2.52 -1.66
CA PHE A 115 -7.76 -1.11 -1.78
C PHE A 115 -9.00 -0.71 -0.96
N LEU A 116 -9.93 -1.63 -0.69
CA LEU A 116 -11.00 -1.42 0.29
C LEU A 116 -10.42 -1.14 1.68
N ILE A 117 -9.46 -1.95 2.13
CA ILE A 117 -8.79 -1.76 3.42
C ILE A 117 -8.02 -0.45 3.44
N ALA A 118 -7.23 -0.18 2.38
CA ALA A 118 -6.50 1.09 2.26
C ALA A 118 -7.43 2.31 2.35
N GLY A 119 -8.53 2.30 1.59
CA GLY A 119 -9.54 3.37 1.66
C GLY A 119 -10.20 3.49 3.03
N PHE A 120 -10.39 2.36 3.73
CA PHE A 120 -10.96 2.34 5.08
C PHE A 120 -10.02 2.90 6.16
N GLU A 121 -8.70 2.76 5.96
CA GLU A 121 -7.68 3.26 6.88
C GLU A 121 -7.46 4.77 6.77
N ILE A 122 -7.77 5.37 5.62
CA ILE A 122 -7.52 6.79 5.38
C ILE A 122 -8.50 7.67 6.15
N ASP A 123 -7.94 8.49 7.06
CA ASP A 123 -8.66 9.59 7.67
C ASP A 123 -8.50 10.87 6.84
N VAL A 124 -9.51 11.18 6.04
CA VAL A 124 -9.56 12.39 5.19
C VAL A 124 -9.40 13.68 6.01
N LYS A 125 -9.75 13.68 7.30
CA LYS A 125 -9.57 14.86 8.16
C LYS A 125 -8.09 15.18 8.38
N SER A 126 -7.22 14.17 8.40
CA SER A 126 -5.77 14.35 8.53
C SER A 126 -5.16 15.11 7.34
N LEU A 127 -5.79 15.04 6.17
CA LEU A 127 -5.32 15.69 4.93
C LEU A 127 -5.61 17.20 4.88
N ARG A 128 -6.52 17.71 5.72
CA ARG A 128 -6.90 19.13 5.74
C ARG A 128 -5.88 20.02 6.46
N GLY A 129 -5.01 19.43 7.27
CA GLY A 129 -3.98 20.16 8.02
C GLY A 129 -2.82 20.66 7.14
N ARG A 130 -1.91 21.44 7.75
CA ARG A 130 -0.71 21.93 7.05
C ARG A 130 0.16 20.79 6.51
N GLN A 131 0.31 19.73 7.30
CA GLN A 131 1.05 18.53 6.91
C GLN A 131 0.41 17.83 5.71
N GLY A 132 -0.91 17.71 5.68
CA GLY A 132 -1.64 17.17 4.53
C GLY A 132 -1.41 17.98 3.26
N ARG A 133 -1.53 19.30 3.33
CA ARG A 133 -1.24 20.20 2.19
C ARG A 133 0.19 20.08 1.69
N SER A 134 1.16 20.03 2.61
CA SER A 134 2.57 19.82 2.28
C SER A 134 2.80 18.47 1.61
N ALA A 135 2.20 17.39 2.13
CA ALA A 135 2.29 16.06 1.54
C ALA A 135 1.68 16.00 0.13
N ILE A 136 0.56 16.69 -0.12
CA ILE A 136 -0.07 16.81 -1.45
C ILE A 136 0.86 17.52 -2.43
N THR A 137 1.37 18.71 -2.07
CA THR A 137 2.32 19.45 -2.92
C THR A 137 3.56 18.62 -3.20
N THR A 138 4.10 17.95 -2.18
CA THR A 138 5.26 17.05 -2.32
C THR A 138 4.95 15.90 -3.26
N TRP A 139 3.75 15.29 -3.17
CA TRP A 139 3.33 14.23 -4.08
C TRP A 139 3.21 14.71 -5.52
N CYS A 140 2.66 15.90 -5.79
CA CYS A 140 2.63 16.46 -7.14
C CYS A 140 4.04 16.63 -7.72
N VAL A 141 5.00 17.07 -6.91
CA VAL A 141 6.42 17.14 -7.29
C VAL A 141 6.97 15.74 -7.56
N CYS A 142 6.69 14.76 -6.70
CA CYS A 142 7.13 13.37 -6.89
C CYS A 142 6.59 12.78 -8.20
N PHE A 143 5.31 12.98 -8.46
CA PHE A 143 4.65 12.53 -9.68
C PHE A 143 5.28 13.18 -10.92
N GLY A 144 5.46 14.50 -10.91
CA GLY A 144 6.13 15.22 -11.99
C GLY A 144 7.57 14.75 -12.23
N LEU A 145 8.33 14.50 -11.16
CA LEU A 145 9.69 13.93 -11.27
C LEU A 145 9.70 12.51 -11.81
N GLY A 146 8.71 11.68 -11.45
CA GLY A 146 8.55 10.34 -12.00
C GLY A 146 8.25 10.37 -13.51
N VAL A 147 7.32 11.23 -13.93
CA VAL A 147 6.99 11.45 -15.36
C VAL A 147 8.21 11.96 -16.13
N LEU A 148 8.87 13.00 -15.61
CA LEU A 148 10.05 13.59 -16.24
C LEU A 148 11.21 12.60 -16.30
N GLY A 149 11.46 11.86 -15.21
CA GLY A 149 12.51 10.84 -15.16
C GLY A 149 12.28 9.75 -16.21
N ALA A 150 11.04 9.25 -16.34
CA ALA A 150 10.67 8.28 -17.36
C ALA A 150 10.91 8.82 -18.79
N ALA A 151 10.52 10.07 -19.04
CA ALA A 151 10.71 10.72 -20.34
C ALA A 151 12.20 10.93 -20.68
N LEU A 152 13.00 11.37 -19.71
CA LEU A 152 14.45 11.57 -19.89
C LEU A 152 15.18 10.25 -20.16
N ILE A 153 14.88 9.20 -19.40
CA ILE A 153 15.51 7.87 -19.56
C ILE A 153 15.22 7.27 -20.93
N THR A 154 14.00 7.49 -21.45
CA THR A 154 13.58 6.96 -22.75
C THR A 154 13.81 7.94 -23.91
N GLY A 155 14.42 9.10 -23.66
CA GLY A 155 14.70 10.11 -24.69
C GLY A 155 13.44 10.69 -25.36
N PHE A 156 12.32 10.77 -24.63
CA PHE A 156 11.03 11.27 -25.13
C PHE A 156 10.43 10.45 -26.30
N THR A 157 10.84 9.20 -26.47
CA THR A 157 10.42 8.34 -27.60
C THR A 157 9.07 7.64 -27.41
N LYS A 158 8.60 7.48 -26.16
CA LYS A 158 7.32 6.85 -25.81
C LYS A 158 6.19 7.89 -25.72
N GLY A 159 4.94 7.40 -25.73
CA GLY A 159 3.75 8.24 -25.56
C GLY A 159 3.62 8.82 -24.15
N PHE A 160 2.93 9.96 -24.01
CA PHE A 160 2.78 10.65 -22.73
C PHE A 160 2.12 9.77 -21.65
N ASN A 161 1.14 8.94 -22.03
CA ASN A 161 0.47 8.01 -21.13
C ASN A 161 1.41 6.97 -20.51
N THR A 162 2.46 6.56 -21.25
CA THR A 162 3.52 5.69 -20.70
C THR A 162 4.28 6.39 -19.59
N TYR A 163 4.64 7.67 -19.76
CA TYR A 163 5.32 8.44 -18.72
C TYR A 163 4.44 8.67 -17.50
N ILE A 164 3.15 8.90 -17.70
CA ILE A 164 2.17 8.99 -16.61
C ILE A 164 2.14 7.67 -15.84
N ALA A 165 2.02 6.53 -16.53
CA ALA A 165 1.96 5.20 -15.89
C ALA A 165 3.19 4.94 -15.00
N VAL A 166 4.38 5.24 -15.52
CA VAL A 166 5.65 5.13 -14.76
C VAL A 166 5.68 6.16 -13.62
N GLY A 167 5.27 7.40 -13.85
CA GLY A 167 5.20 8.44 -12.81
C GLY A 167 4.27 8.08 -11.65
N ILE A 168 3.12 7.46 -11.93
CA ILE A 168 2.20 6.92 -10.93
C ILE A 168 2.89 5.81 -10.13
N ALA A 169 3.55 4.86 -10.80
CA ALA A 169 4.27 3.77 -10.13
C ALA A 169 5.35 4.33 -9.17
N LEU A 170 6.18 5.25 -9.66
CA LEU A 170 7.33 5.80 -8.93
C LEU A 170 6.94 6.73 -7.78
N SER A 171 5.75 7.35 -7.82
CA SER A 171 5.27 8.29 -6.79
C SER A 171 4.36 7.65 -5.74
N SER A 172 4.05 6.36 -5.89
CA SER A 172 3.15 5.62 -5.01
C SER A 172 3.78 5.21 -3.69
N THR A 173 2.93 4.94 -2.69
CA THR A 173 3.34 4.45 -1.36
C THR A 173 2.44 3.27 -0.97
N ALA A 174 2.96 2.28 -0.24
CA ALA A 174 2.24 1.07 0.19
C ALA A 174 1.91 1.11 1.69
N LEU A 175 1.03 2.03 2.11
CA LEU A 175 0.68 2.26 3.52
C LEU A 175 0.22 0.96 4.21
N GLY A 176 -0.65 0.20 3.55
CA GLY A 176 -1.20 -1.05 4.11
C GLY A 176 -0.15 -2.12 4.45
N THR A 177 1.01 -2.10 3.77
CA THR A 177 2.14 -2.99 4.10
C THR A 177 3.05 -2.41 5.19
N LEU A 178 3.12 -1.09 5.28
CA LEU A 178 4.02 -0.38 6.20
C LEU A 178 3.47 -0.29 7.62
N LEU A 179 2.15 -0.24 7.80
CA LEU A 179 1.52 -0.13 9.12
C LEU A 179 1.96 -1.22 10.11
N PRO A 180 1.93 -2.53 9.75
CA PRO A 180 2.48 -3.57 10.62
C PRO A 180 3.96 -3.39 10.92
N MET A 181 4.74 -2.88 9.96
CA MET A 181 6.18 -2.64 10.12
C MET A 181 6.45 -1.45 11.05
N LEU A 182 5.73 -0.35 10.92
CA LEU A 182 5.86 0.80 11.84
C LEU A 182 5.53 0.36 13.27
N LYS A 183 4.54 -0.51 13.45
CA LYS A 183 4.17 -1.06 14.75
C LYS A 183 5.27 -1.96 15.32
N SER A 184 5.84 -2.86 14.52
CA SER A 184 6.92 -3.76 14.97
C SER A 184 8.23 -3.02 15.29
N HIS A 185 8.53 -1.93 14.57
CA HIS A 185 9.72 -1.09 14.80
C HIS A 185 9.52 0.01 15.87
N GLY A 186 8.35 0.04 16.54
CA GLY A 186 8.03 1.03 17.56
C GLY A 186 7.99 2.47 17.03
N ALA A 187 7.62 2.65 15.75
CA ALA A 187 7.39 3.94 15.11
C ALA A 187 5.89 4.33 15.11
N ALA A 188 4.99 3.38 15.34
CA ALA A 188 3.56 3.66 15.46
C ALA A 188 3.28 4.65 16.61
N GLY A 189 2.48 5.69 16.35
CA GLY A 189 2.16 6.74 17.32
C GLY A 189 3.30 7.73 17.59
N THR A 190 4.44 7.63 16.90
CA THR A 190 5.50 8.63 16.93
C THR A 190 5.26 9.71 15.87
N ARG A 191 6.01 10.82 15.92
CA ARG A 191 5.96 11.86 14.89
C ARG A 191 6.28 11.33 13.49
N VAL A 192 7.30 10.47 13.38
CA VAL A 192 7.65 9.78 12.12
C VAL A 192 6.48 8.92 11.67
N GLY A 193 5.91 8.11 12.56
CA GLY A 193 4.75 7.28 12.25
C GLY A 193 3.59 8.10 11.69
N ASN A 194 3.18 9.16 12.39
CA ASN A 194 2.10 10.04 11.94
C ASN A 194 2.41 10.69 10.59
N ALA A 195 3.65 11.11 10.35
CA ALA A 195 4.04 11.66 9.06
C ALA A 195 4.02 10.63 7.93
N VAL A 196 4.41 9.38 8.21
CA VAL A 196 4.27 8.28 7.24
C VAL A 196 2.81 8.02 6.94
N LEU A 197 1.89 8.10 7.92
CA LEU A 197 0.45 7.95 7.67
C LEU A 197 -0.06 9.03 6.71
N VAL A 198 0.32 10.30 6.92
CA VAL A 198 -0.14 11.41 6.06
C VAL A 198 0.45 11.30 4.65
N HIS A 199 1.76 11.07 4.53
CA HIS A 199 2.40 10.89 3.22
C HIS A 199 1.93 9.63 2.49
N GLY A 200 1.69 8.54 3.23
CA GLY A 200 1.17 7.28 2.70
C GLY A 200 -0.27 7.40 2.24
N ALA A 201 -1.15 8.06 3.02
CA ALA A 201 -2.52 8.33 2.60
C ALA A 201 -2.57 9.14 1.28
N VAL A 202 -1.74 10.18 1.16
CA VAL A 202 -1.60 10.94 -0.10
C VAL A 202 -1.00 10.05 -1.21
N GLY A 203 0.04 9.28 -0.87
CA GLY A 203 0.75 8.37 -1.79
C GLY A 203 -0.04 7.13 -2.19
N GLU A 204 -1.22 6.90 -1.62
CA GLU A 204 -2.19 5.90 -2.07
C GLU A 204 -3.34 6.55 -2.83
N LEU A 205 -3.94 7.57 -2.23
CA LEU A 205 -5.13 8.23 -2.75
C LEU A 205 -4.87 8.90 -4.11
N PHE A 206 -3.81 9.69 -4.22
CA PHE A 206 -3.58 10.50 -5.43
C PHE A 206 -3.14 9.66 -6.62
N PRO A 207 -2.27 8.64 -6.50
CA PRO A 207 -1.98 7.74 -7.61
C PRO A 207 -3.22 7.04 -8.16
N ILE A 208 -4.18 6.63 -7.30
CA ILE A 208 -5.45 6.03 -7.72
C ILE A 208 -6.28 7.02 -8.53
N PHE A 209 -6.40 8.27 -8.07
CA PHE A 209 -7.08 9.31 -8.86
C PHE A 209 -6.33 9.62 -10.16
N ALA A 210 -5.00 9.65 -10.14
CA ALA A 210 -4.17 9.92 -11.30
C ALA A 210 -4.32 8.83 -12.35
N MET A 211 -4.30 7.55 -11.99
CA MET A 211 -4.53 6.46 -12.95
C MET A 211 -5.94 6.53 -13.53
N SER A 212 -6.97 6.75 -12.71
CA SER A 212 -8.34 6.82 -13.22
C SER A 212 -8.60 8.05 -14.09
N LEU A 213 -7.90 9.17 -13.87
CA LEU A 213 -8.10 10.40 -14.64
C LEU A 213 -7.21 10.51 -15.88
N LEU A 214 -5.94 10.11 -15.74
CA LEU A 214 -4.90 10.36 -16.74
C LEU A 214 -4.60 9.16 -17.63
N LEU A 215 -4.96 7.94 -17.21
CA LEU A 215 -4.90 6.73 -18.03
C LEU A 215 -6.27 6.34 -18.60
N SER A 216 -7.32 7.13 -18.36
CA SER A 216 -8.64 6.88 -18.93
C SER A 216 -8.65 7.13 -20.44
N SER A 217 -9.44 6.32 -21.16
CA SER A 217 -9.73 6.52 -22.58
C SER A 217 -10.62 7.75 -22.87
N HIS A 218 -11.18 8.37 -21.83
CA HIS A 218 -12.04 9.55 -21.95
C HIS A 218 -11.23 10.86 -21.99
N SER A 219 -11.79 11.91 -22.60
CA SER A 219 -11.18 13.24 -22.52
C SER A 219 -11.10 13.69 -21.06
N PRO A 220 -10.08 14.47 -20.64
CA PRO A 220 -9.89 14.80 -19.22
C PRO A 220 -11.12 15.45 -18.56
N GLY A 221 -11.82 16.32 -19.29
CA GLY A 221 -13.06 16.95 -18.80
C GLY A 221 -14.19 15.94 -18.58
N LEU A 222 -14.37 15.00 -19.52
CA LEU A 222 -15.36 13.93 -19.39
C LEU A 222 -14.97 12.97 -18.25
N ALA A 223 -13.69 12.62 -18.12
CA ALA A 223 -13.20 11.77 -17.04
C ALA A 223 -13.44 12.40 -15.65
N ILE A 224 -13.28 13.72 -15.50
CA ILE A 224 -13.66 14.45 -14.27
C ILE A 224 -15.16 14.34 -14.01
N LEU A 225 -16.01 14.57 -15.03
CA LEU A 225 -17.46 14.47 -14.88
C LEU A 225 -17.91 13.06 -14.51
N ILE A 226 -17.35 12.04 -15.16
CA ILE A 226 -17.58 10.63 -14.84
C ILE A 226 -17.14 10.34 -13.41
N LEU A 227 -15.97 10.81 -12.99
CA LEU A 227 -15.46 10.63 -11.63
C LEU A 227 -16.36 11.30 -10.59
N LEU A 228 -16.86 12.52 -10.85
CA LEU A 228 -17.81 13.22 -9.98
C LEU A 228 -19.15 12.49 -9.91
N GLY A 229 -19.66 12.02 -11.04
CA GLY A 229 -20.87 11.20 -11.11
C GLY A 229 -20.73 9.90 -10.34
N PHE A 230 -19.60 9.19 -10.52
CA PHE A 230 -19.25 8.00 -9.77
C PHE A 230 -19.18 8.28 -8.26
N MET A 231 -18.55 9.38 -7.84
CA MET A 231 -18.47 9.76 -6.43
C MET A 231 -19.86 10.05 -5.85
N ALA A 232 -20.73 10.72 -6.60
CA ALA A 232 -22.11 10.97 -6.20
C ALA A 232 -22.91 9.67 -6.05
N VAL A 233 -22.82 8.77 -7.03
CA VAL A 233 -23.44 7.43 -6.96
C VAL A 233 -22.91 6.67 -5.75
N ALA A 234 -21.60 6.68 -5.54
CA ALA A 234 -20.98 5.97 -4.43
C ALA A 234 -21.50 6.47 -3.06
N VAL A 235 -21.61 7.78 -2.88
CA VAL A 235 -22.19 8.40 -1.69
C VAL A 235 -23.67 8.06 -1.53
N VAL A 236 -24.46 8.03 -2.61
CA VAL A 236 -25.88 7.65 -2.55
C VAL A 236 -26.04 6.18 -2.16
N THR A 237 -25.32 5.27 -2.82
CA THR A 237 -25.29 3.84 -2.50
C THR A 237 -24.87 3.57 -1.06
N ALA A 238 -24.04 4.43 -0.48
CA ALA A 238 -23.66 4.38 0.92
C ALA A 238 -24.76 4.78 1.91
N ILE A 239 -25.39 5.93 1.64
CA ILE A 239 -26.29 6.59 2.59
C ILE A 239 -27.66 5.92 2.59
N VAL A 240 -28.16 5.49 1.43
CA VAL A 240 -29.52 4.94 1.29
C VAL A 240 -29.74 3.72 2.20
N PRO A 241 -28.86 2.69 2.21
CA PRO A 241 -29.01 1.56 3.14
C PRO A 241 -28.99 2.04 4.60
N HIS A 242 -28.02 2.87 4.98
CA HIS A 242 -27.87 3.35 6.36
C HIS A 242 -29.13 4.10 6.85
N ARG A 243 -29.68 5.01 6.02
CA ARG A 243 -30.91 5.75 6.35
C ARG A 243 -32.15 4.86 6.41
N LEU A 244 -32.20 3.80 5.60
CA LEU A 244 -33.27 2.82 5.64
C LEU A 244 -33.20 1.98 6.92
N PHE A 245 -32.00 1.56 7.34
CA PHE A 245 -31.78 0.90 8.63
C PHE A 245 -32.12 1.80 9.83
N GLU A 246 -31.89 3.12 9.73
CA GLU A 246 -32.24 4.05 10.81
C GLU A 246 -33.76 4.23 10.99
N LYS A 247 -34.53 4.23 9.90
CA LYS A 247 -35.96 4.58 9.87
C LYS A 247 -36.93 3.42 10.04
N VAL A 248 -36.50 2.17 9.81
CA VAL A 248 -37.37 0.99 9.94
C VAL A 248 -37.22 0.37 11.34
N PRO A 249 -38.17 0.58 12.27
CA PRO A 249 -38.04 0.16 13.67
C PRO A 249 -37.92 -1.37 13.84
N GLY A 250 -38.47 -2.17 12.94
CA GLY A 250 -38.36 -3.64 12.97
C GLY A 250 -36.96 -4.17 12.59
N LEU A 251 -36.21 -3.43 11.77
CA LEU A 251 -34.87 -3.83 11.31
C LEU A 251 -33.82 -3.67 12.42
N ARG A 252 -34.00 -2.64 13.28
CA ARG A 252 -33.20 -2.46 14.49
C ARG A 252 -33.43 -3.58 15.51
N GLN A 253 -34.67 -4.05 15.67
CA GLN A 253 -34.99 -5.18 16.55
C GLN A 253 -34.40 -6.50 16.05
N ILE A 254 -34.39 -6.73 14.74
CA ILE A 254 -33.73 -7.90 14.14
C ILE A 254 -32.22 -7.83 14.36
N MET A 255 -31.57 -6.67 14.20
CA MET A 255 -30.13 -6.51 14.47
C MET A 255 -29.78 -6.56 15.97
N ALA A 256 -30.67 -6.11 16.86
CA ALA A 256 -30.48 -6.12 18.31
C ALA A 256 -30.74 -7.50 18.94
N ALA A 257 -31.66 -8.29 18.39
CA ALA A 257 -31.85 -9.70 18.74
C ALA A 257 -30.64 -10.57 18.35
N GLU A 258 -29.79 -10.05 17.46
CA GLU A 258 -28.63 -10.69 16.86
C GLU A 258 -27.31 -10.02 17.29
N ALA A 259 -27.20 -9.55 18.53
CA ALA A 259 -26.03 -8.78 19.00
C ALA A 259 -24.65 -9.49 18.86
N ASN A 260 -24.63 -10.83 18.69
CA ASN A 260 -23.43 -11.60 18.36
C ASN A 260 -23.19 -11.79 16.83
N THR A 261 -24.20 -11.56 15.97
CA THR A 261 -24.16 -11.73 14.51
C THR A 261 -24.24 -10.41 13.72
N THR A 262 -24.60 -9.28 14.34
CA THR A 262 -24.57 -7.91 13.74
C THR A 262 -23.25 -7.64 13.00
N SER A 263 -22.21 -8.19 13.58
CA SER A 263 -20.82 -8.16 13.17
C SER A 263 -20.51 -8.89 11.85
N GLN A 264 -21.27 -9.92 11.47
CA GLN A 264 -21.19 -10.59 10.16
C GLN A 264 -21.97 -9.81 9.10
N THR A 265 -23.13 -9.25 9.46
CA THR A 265 -23.96 -8.45 8.55
C THR A 265 -23.24 -7.20 8.07
N ILE A 266 -22.49 -6.51 8.94
CA ILE A 266 -21.67 -5.36 8.56
C ILE A 266 -20.59 -5.75 7.53
N LEU A 267 -19.96 -6.91 7.70
CA LEU A 267 -18.97 -7.41 6.75
C LEU A 267 -19.62 -7.78 5.40
N ARG A 268 -20.79 -8.43 5.41
CA ARG A 268 -21.56 -8.71 4.18
C ARG A 268 -21.94 -7.42 3.47
N LEU A 269 -22.34 -6.39 4.21
CA LEU A 269 -22.63 -5.06 3.66
C LEU A 269 -21.37 -4.42 3.08
N ALA A 270 -20.22 -4.56 3.72
CA ALA A 270 -18.94 -4.08 3.18
C ALA A 270 -18.56 -4.78 1.87
N MET A 271 -18.71 -6.11 1.80
CA MET A 271 -18.47 -6.88 0.58
C MET A 271 -19.46 -6.52 -0.54
N PHE A 272 -20.72 -6.32 -0.18
CA PHE A 272 -21.75 -5.86 -1.13
C PHE A 272 -21.45 -4.45 -1.65
N LEU A 273 -21.05 -3.53 -0.77
CA LEU A 273 -20.64 -2.18 -1.15
C LEU A 273 -19.42 -2.22 -2.09
N LEU A 274 -18.40 -3.04 -1.76
CA LEU A 274 -17.24 -3.26 -2.60
C LEU A 274 -17.64 -3.74 -4.00
N ALA A 275 -18.43 -4.82 -4.09
CA ALA A 275 -18.88 -5.36 -5.35
C ALA A 275 -19.70 -4.35 -6.16
N THR A 276 -20.58 -3.59 -5.49
CA THR A 276 -21.42 -2.57 -6.12
C THR A 276 -20.57 -1.44 -6.71
N LEU A 277 -19.56 -0.97 -5.99
CA LEU A 277 -18.71 0.12 -6.47
C LEU A 277 -17.68 -0.31 -7.52
N ILE A 278 -17.21 -1.56 -7.48
CA ILE A 278 -16.45 -2.14 -8.60
C ILE A 278 -17.34 -2.23 -9.85
N MET A 279 -18.58 -2.72 -9.71
CA MET A 279 -19.54 -2.77 -10.82
C MET A 279 -19.79 -1.38 -11.40
N PHE A 280 -20.05 -0.36 -10.56
CA PHE A 280 -20.20 1.01 -11.06
C PHE A 280 -18.93 1.53 -11.73
N ALA A 281 -17.75 1.30 -11.15
CA ALA A 281 -16.49 1.69 -11.78
C ALA A 281 -16.38 1.09 -13.19
N ALA A 282 -16.66 -0.20 -13.35
CA ALA A 282 -16.69 -0.86 -14.66
C ALA A 282 -17.72 -0.24 -15.63
N LEU A 283 -18.95 0.04 -15.16
CA LEU A 283 -20.00 0.69 -15.98
C LEU A 283 -19.62 2.10 -16.44
N PHE A 284 -18.84 2.82 -15.63
CA PHE A 284 -18.35 4.16 -15.93
C PHE A 284 -17.02 4.15 -16.70
N GLY A 285 -16.46 2.99 -17.05
CA GLY A 285 -15.15 2.89 -17.69
C GLY A 285 -13.99 3.35 -16.79
N LEU A 286 -14.18 3.30 -15.47
CA LEU A 286 -13.19 3.61 -14.45
C LEU A 286 -12.53 2.32 -13.96
N ASP A 287 -11.35 2.47 -13.36
CA ASP A 287 -10.62 1.34 -12.82
C ASP A 287 -11.27 0.76 -11.55
N ALA A 288 -11.24 -0.56 -11.41
CA ALA A 288 -11.80 -1.27 -10.26
C ALA A 288 -11.14 -0.87 -8.92
N VAL A 289 -9.86 -0.48 -8.94
CA VAL A 289 -9.13 0.02 -7.77
C VAL A 289 -9.79 1.28 -7.20
N LEU A 290 -10.22 2.20 -8.06
CA LEU A 290 -10.93 3.40 -7.63
C LEU A 290 -12.27 3.04 -6.98
N GLY A 291 -13.00 2.09 -7.58
CA GLY A 291 -14.24 1.55 -7.03
C GLY A 291 -14.07 1.00 -5.62
N ALA A 292 -13.07 0.14 -5.45
CA ALA A 292 -12.72 -0.48 -4.18
C ALA A 292 -12.26 0.53 -3.12
N PHE A 293 -11.42 1.47 -3.52
CA PHE A 293 -10.91 2.51 -2.63
C PHE A 293 -12.02 3.46 -2.15
N ALA A 294 -12.92 3.86 -3.06
CA ALA A 294 -14.11 4.65 -2.70
C ALA A 294 -15.00 3.90 -1.72
N ALA A 295 -15.19 2.59 -1.90
CA ALA A 295 -15.91 1.74 -0.96
C ALA A 295 -15.30 1.79 0.44
N GLY A 296 -13.97 1.81 0.55
CA GLY A 296 -13.25 1.89 1.81
C GLY A 296 -13.51 3.21 2.55
N ILE A 297 -13.35 4.33 1.84
CA ILE A 297 -13.59 5.68 2.40
C ILE A 297 -15.03 5.83 2.88
N ILE A 298 -15.97 5.35 2.07
CA ILE A 298 -17.38 5.37 2.40
C ILE A 298 -17.66 4.54 3.65
N LEU A 299 -17.19 3.30 3.67
CA LEU A 299 -17.38 2.40 4.80
C LEU A 299 -16.79 2.97 6.09
N ARG A 300 -15.64 3.66 5.98
CA ARG A 300 -15.01 4.40 7.08
C ARG A 300 -15.90 5.53 7.59
N SER A 301 -16.53 6.29 6.69
CA SER A 301 -17.42 7.39 7.05
C SER A 301 -18.71 6.93 7.75
N LEU A 302 -19.21 5.74 7.40
CA LEU A 302 -20.41 5.14 7.99
C LEU A 302 -20.11 4.42 9.32
N THR A 303 -18.86 4.05 9.58
CA THR A 303 -18.49 3.30 10.78
C THR A 303 -18.29 4.25 11.96
N PRO A 304 -19.02 4.06 13.08
CA PRO A 304 -18.83 4.86 14.29
C PRO A 304 -17.39 4.78 14.81
N VAL A 305 -16.87 5.88 15.36
CA VAL A 305 -15.47 5.97 15.83
C VAL A 305 -15.10 4.84 16.79
N GLY A 306 -16.00 4.47 17.72
CA GLY A 306 -15.79 3.37 18.67
C GLY A 306 -15.73 1.97 18.05
N ALA A 307 -16.25 1.79 16.84
CA ALA A 307 -16.28 0.51 16.12
C ALA A 307 -15.17 0.37 15.06
N LEU A 308 -14.39 1.43 14.79
CA LEU A 308 -13.37 1.44 13.74
C LEU A 308 -12.32 0.35 13.91
N HIS A 309 -11.82 0.15 15.13
CA HIS A 309 -10.80 -0.86 15.40
C HIS A 309 -11.32 -2.28 15.17
N LEU A 310 -12.57 -2.54 15.58
CA LEU A 310 -13.23 -3.83 15.35
C LEU A 310 -13.42 -4.08 13.86
N MET A 311 -13.88 -3.07 13.12
CA MET A 311 -14.11 -3.18 11.68
C MET A 311 -12.80 -3.36 10.91
N THR A 312 -11.75 -2.61 11.27
CA THR A 312 -10.40 -2.76 10.70
C THR A 312 -9.94 -4.21 10.82
N ARG A 313 -9.95 -4.78 12.04
CA ARG A 313 -9.54 -6.17 12.26
C ARG A 313 -10.36 -7.18 11.45
N ARG A 314 -11.66 -6.94 11.26
CA ARG A 314 -12.53 -7.84 10.49
C ARG A 314 -12.20 -7.81 9.00
N LEU A 315 -12.05 -6.61 8.44
CA LEU A 315 -11.63 -6.44 7.05
C LEU A 315 -10.24 -7.03 6.83
N GLU A 316 -9.29 -6.76 7.73
CA GLU A 316 -7.96 -7.37 7.71
C GLU A 316 -8.04 -8.91 7.79
N THR A 317 -8.88 -9.46 8.67
CA THR A 317 -9.04 -10.91 8.78
C THR A 317 -9.51 -11.51 7.47
N VAL A 318 -10.49 -10.89 6.81
CA VAL A 318 -11.03 -11.41 5.53
C VAL A 318 -10.05 -11.21 4.38
N GLY A 319 -9.46 -10.02 4.28
CA GLY A 319 -8.52 -9.66 3.22
C GLY A 319 -7.22 -10.47 3.32
N PHE A 320 -6.55 -10.42 4.46
CA PHE A 320 -5.23 -11.05 4.64
C PHE A 320 -5.28 -12.57 4.86
N SER A 321 -6.45 -13.17 5.15
CA SER A 321 -6.53 -14.64 5.26
C SER A 321 -6.49 -15.34 3.91
N PHE A 322 -6.98 -14.70 2.83
CA PHE A 322 -7.09 -15.38 1.53
C PHE A 322 -6.96 -14.44 0.34
N LEU A 323 -7.80 -13.39 0.24
CA LEU A 323 -7.95 -12.59 -0.97
C LEU A 323 -6.67 -11.79 -1.33
N ILE A 324 -6.09 -11.07 -0.38
CA ILE A 324 -4.88 -10.26 -0.59
C ILE A 324 -3.66 -11.15 -0.90
N PRO A 325 -3.41 -12.26 -0.17
CA PRO A 325 -2.37 -13.21 -0.54
C PRO A 325 -2.47 -13.71 -1.98
N LEU A 326 -3.66 -14.11 -2.44
CA LEU A 326 -3.88 -14.56 -3.82
C LEU A 326 -3.48 -13.48 -4.83
N PHE A 327 -3.88 -12.22 -4.61
CA PHE A 327 -3.49 -11.11 -5.46
C PHE A 327 -1.96 -11.00 -5.59
N PHE A 328 -1.22 -11.08 -4.48
CA PHE A 328 0.25 -10.98 -4.53
C PHE A 328 0.88 -12.20 -5.19
N VAL A 329 0.38 -13.42 -4.96
CA VAL A 329 0.90 -14.62 -5.62
C VAL A 329 0.71 -14.53 -7.13
N VAL A 330 -0.50 -14.19 -7.60
CA VAL A 330 -0.80 -14.05 -9.03
C VAL A 330 0.01 -12.91 -9.65
N SER A 331 0.20 -11.82 -8.93
CA SER A 331 1.08 -10.73 -9.38
C SER A 331 2.55 -11.17 -9.45
N GLY A 332 2.99 -12.06 -8.55
CA GLY A 332 4.30 -12.69 -8.59
C GLY A 332 4.48 -13.56 -9.85
N MET A 333 3.44 -14.30 -10.25
CA MET A 333 3.45 -15.15 -11.44
C MET A 333 3.66 -14.35 -12.74
N THR A 334 3.33 -13.06 -12.75
CA THR A 334 3.57 -12.18 -13.91
C THR A 334 5.00 -11.67 -14.03
N ILE A 335 5.83 -11.85 -13.00
CA ILE A 335 7.23 -11.42 -13.03
C ILE A 335 8.04 -12.45 -13.81
N ASP A 336 8.79 -11.99 -14.81
CA ASP A 336 9.77 -12.82 -15.52
C ASP A 336 11.16 -12.72 -14.85
N PRO A 337 11.64 -13.77 -14.15
CA PRO A 337 12.95 -13.77 -13.53
C PRO A 337 14.10 -13.70 -14.53
N SER A 338 13.90 -14.15 -15.77
CA SER A 338 14.94 -14.08 -16.81
C SER A 338 15.23 -12.62 -17.17
N VAL A 339 14.19 -11.77 -17.24
CA VAL A 339 14.31 -10.32 -17.44
C VAL A 339 15.02 -9.68 -16.25
N VAL A 340 14.64 -10.05 -15.02
CA VAL A 340 15.29 -9.52 -13.81
C VAL A 340 16.77 -9.89 -13.76
N ALA A 341 17.12 -11.12 -14.12
CA ALA A 341 18.51 -11.60 -14.15
C ALA A 341 19.33 -10.97 -15.28
N ARG A 342 18.71 -10.70 -16.43
CA ARG A 342 19.36 -10.08 -17.61
C ARG A 342 19.57 -8.58 -17.43
N PHE A 343 18.67 -7.90 -16.73
CA PHE A 343 18.70 -6.44 -16.55
C PHE A 343 18.79 -6.00 -15.08
N PRO A 344 19.78 -6.49 -14.30
CA PRO A 344 19.88 -6.16 -12.87
C PRO A 344 20.18 -4.67 -12.64
N LEU A 345 20.89 -4.02 -13.56
CA LEU A 345 21.13 -2.58 -13.51
C LEU A 345 19.84 -1.79 -13.72
N VAL A 346 18.92 -2.24 -14.58
CA VAL A 346 17.63 -1.57 -14.77
C VAL A 346 16.76 -1.75 -13.53
N LEU A 347 16.75 -2.93 -12.92
CA LEU A 347 16.10 -3.14 -11.62
C LEU A 347 16.66 -2.19 -10.55
N LEU A 348 17.98 -2.06 -10.45
CA LEU A 348 18.62 -1.11 -9.54
C LEU A 348 18.19 0.33 -9.85
N LEU A 349 18.13 0.71 -11.13
CA LEU A 349 17.64 2.03 -11.56
C LEU A 349 16.17 2.24 -11.20
N VAL A 350 15.32 1.21 -11.22
CA VAL A 350 13.94 1.31 -10.72
C VAL A 350 13.92 1.60 -9.23
N VAL A 351 14.66 0.84 -8.42
CA VAL A 351 14.72 1.02 -6.95
C VAL A 351 15.27 2.41 -6.60
N VAL A 352 16.37 2.81 -7.23
CA VAL A 352 16.96 4.16 -7.07
C VAL A 352 16.03 5.22 -7.62
N GLY A 353 15.36 4.97 -8.74
CA GLY A 353 14.39 5.86 -9.37
C GLY A 353 13.20 6.16 -8.45
N ILE A 354 12.66 5.14 -7.77
CA ILE A 354 11.63 5.33 -6.74
C ILE A 354 12.17 6.16 -5.57
N LEU A 355 13.39 5.87 -5.11
CA LEU A 355 14.01 6.65 -4.04
C LEU A 355 14.23 8.11 -4.45
N LEU A 356 14.62 8.39 -5.68
CA LEU A 356 14.86 9.73 -6.21
C LEU A 356 13.56 10.47 -6.55
N ALA A 357 12.55 9.78 -7.07
CA ALA A 357 11.27 10.37 -7.44
C ALA A 357 10.38 10.60 -6.22
N ARG A 358 10.47 9.76 -5.18
CA ARG A 358 9.59 9.83 -4.00
C ARG A 358 10.33 10.14 -2.71
N GLY A 359 11.36 9.37 -2.38
CA GLY A 359 12.09 9.52 -1.13
C GLY A 359 12.83 10.87 -1.02
N LEU A 360 13.56 11.25 -2.06
CA LEU A 360 14.35 12.49 -2.07
C LEU A 360 13.45 13.74 -1.96
N PRO A 361 12.35 13.92 -2.72
CA PRO A 361 11.48 15.08 -2.55
C PRO A 361 10.82 15.14 -1.18
N VAL A 362 10.44 14.00 -0.60
CA VAL A 362 9.90 13.95 0.78
C VAL A 362 10.97 14.39 1.78
N PHE A 363 12.20 13.92 1.65
CA PHE A 363 13.32 14.36 2.50
C PHE A 363 13.58 15.87 2.35
N VAL A 364 13.63 16.37 1.11
CA VAL A 364 13.89 17.80 0.80
C VAL A 364 12.78 18.68 1.36
N ALA A 365 11.51 18.31 1.17
CA ALA A 365 10.38 19.04 1.72
C ALA A 365 10.49 19.15 3.26
N GLU A 366 10.76 18.05 3.94
CA GLU A 366 10.91 18.01 5.40
C GLU A 366 12.18 18.72 5.90
N ARG A 367 13.22 18.80 5.08
CA ARG A 367 14.48 19.47 5.45
C ARG A 367 14.39 20.98 5.32
N PHE A 368 13.78 21.48 4.26
CA PHE A 368 13.85 22.88 3.86
C PHE A 368 12.53 23.65 4.02
N THR A 369 11.41 22.96 4.23
CA THR A 369 10.11 23.60 4.42
C THR A 369 9.49 23.22 5.75
N ASP A 370 8.63 24.08 6.26
CA ASP A 370 7.92 23.81 7.52
C ASP A 370 6.63 23.04 7.24
N THR A 371 6.76 21.71 7.17
CA THR A 371 5.66 20.80 6.79
C THR A 371 4.62 20.64 7.90
N GLY A 372 4.97 20.95 9.16
CA GLY A 372 4.09 20.68 10.32
C GLY A 372 4.15 19.23 10.81
N SER A 373 5.12 18.44 10.35
CA SER A 373 5.41 17.08 10.83
C SER A 373 6.07 17.03 12.22
N GLU A 374 6.55 18.17 12.72
CA GLU A 374 7.34 18.32 13.96
C GLU A 374 8.62 17.46 14.02
N LEU A 375 9.11 16.97 12.88
CA LEU A 375 10.33 16.18 12.80
C LEU A 375 11.55 17.07 13.08
N ARG A 376 12.36 16.68 14.07
CA ARG A 376 13.48 17.50 14.56
C ARG A 376 14.81 16.99 14.04
N SER A 377 15.01 15.67 14.03
CA SER A 377 16.29 15.08 13.67
C SER A 377 16.38 14.74 12.19
N THR A 378 17.60 14.73 11.65
CA THR A 378 17.84 14.27 10.27
C THR A 378 17.49 12.78 10.10
N SER A 379 17.68 11.96 11.15
CA SER A 379 17.30 10.53 11.15
C SER A 379 15.80 10.37 10.88
N GLU A 380 14.96 11.10 11.61
CA GLU A 380 13.50 11.05 11.45
C GLU A 380 13.06 11.42 10.02
N LYS A 381 13.71 12.42 9.41
CA LYS A 381 13.41 12.86 8.04
C LYS A 381 13.80 11.81 7.00
N ILE A 382 14.94 11.13 7.20
CA ILE A 382 15.38 10.02 6.32
C ILE A 382 14.47 8.80 6.51
N GLU A 383 14.08 8.49 7.75
CA GLU A 383 13.13 7.40 8.04
C GLU A 383 11.81 7.63 7.31
N LEU A 384 11.23 8.85 7.40
CA LEU A 384 10.01 9.22 6.68
C LEU A 384 10.19 9.08 5.16
N ALA A 385 11.29 9.58 4.61
CA ALA A 385 11.58 9.47 3.18
C ALA A 385 11.60 8.01 2.69
N LEU A 386 12.30 7.13 3.40
CA LEU A 386 12.39 5.71 3.08
C LEU A 386 11.04 4.99 3.19
N TYR A 387 10.31 5.21 4.28
CA TYR A 387 8.98 4.62 4.44
C TYR A 387 8.02 5.14 3.35
N SER A 388 8.03 6.44 3.05
CA SER A 388 7.14 7.02 2.04
C SER A 388 7.43 6.56 0.61
N ALA A 389 8.65 6.10 0.33
CA ALA A 389 9.07 5.63 -0.98
C ALA A 389 8.82 4.13 -1.19
N ALA A 390 8.47 3.38 -0.16
CA ALA A 390 8.13 1.97 -0.31
C ALA A 390 6.75 1.85 -0.97
N GLY A 391 6.70 1.30 -2.18
CA GLY A 391 5.49 1.16 -3.00
C GLY A 391 5.45 -0.20 -3.67
N LEU A 392 4.27 -0.83 -3.71
CA LEU A 392 4.09 -2.11 -4.42
C LEU A 392 2.67 -2.32 -4.95
N PRO A 393 1.58 -2.23 -4.14
CA PRO A 393 0.23 -2.53 -4.64
C PRO A 393 -0.19 -1.69 -5.84
N ILE A 394 0.10 -0.39 -5.79
CA ILE A 394 -0.23 0.56 -6.86
C ILE A 394 0.68 0.33 -8.06
N ILE A 395 1.95 -0.02 -7.85
CA ILE A 395 2.86 -0.37 -8.94
C ILE A 395 2.28 -1.56 -9.73
N VAL A 396 1.87 -2.62 -9.04
CA VAL A 396 1.25 -3.79 -9.66
C VAL A 396 -0.05 -3.44 -10.39
N ALA A 397 -0.90 -2.60 -9.79
CA ALA A 397 -2.15 -2.16 -10.40
C ALA A 397 -1.90 -1.37 -11.69
N VAL A 398 -1.07 -0.32 -11.62
CA VAL A 398 -0.80 0.53 -12.79
C VAL A 398 -0.04 -0.22 -13.87
N THR A 399 0.88 -1.13 -13.53
CA THR A 399 1.56 -1.94 -14.55
C THR A 399 0.60 -2.91 -15.22
N THR A 400 -0.35 -3.51 -14.48
CA THR A 400 -1.38 -4.39 -15.06
C THR A 400 -2.24 -3.63 -16.08
N ILE A 401 -2.65 -2.41 -15.76
CA ILE A 401 -3.44 -1.57 -16.66
C ILE A 401 -2.60 -1.13 -17.87
N ALA A 402 -1.36 -0.71 -17.63
CA ALA A 402 -0.47 -0.18 -18.65
C ALA A 402 0.01 -1.26 -19.64
N THR A 403 0.23 -2.50 -19.20
CA THR A 403 0.51 -3.61 -20.13
C THR A 403 -0.73 -4.00 -20.91
N GLY A 404 -1.89 -4.10 -20.26
CA GLY A 404 -3.16 -4.42 -20.91
C GLY A 404 -3.59 -3.40 -21.98
N SER A 405 -3.17 -2.15 -21.84
CA SER A 405 -3.41 -1.06 -22.82
C SER A 405 -2.25 -0.85 -23.80
N GLY A 406 -1.21 -1.69 -23.76
CA GLY A 406 -0.04 -1.58 -24.64
C GLY A 406 0.87 -0.37 -24.37
N LEU A 407 0.70 0.32 -23.23
CA LEU A 407 1.53 1.45 -22.81
C LEU A 407 2.90 1.02 -22.26
N LEU A 408 2.97 -0.18 -21.67
CA LEU A 408 4.20 -0.78 -21.15
C LEU A 408 4.42 -2.17 -21.72
N GLU A 409 5.69 -2.51 -21.93
CA GLU A 409 6.15 -3.86 -22.27
C GLU A 409 6.18 -4.73 -20.99
N ASP A 410 5.90 -6.03 -21.13
CA ASP A 410 5.88 -6.98 -19.99
C ASP A 410 7.21 -7.04 -19.23
N ALA A 411 8.33 -6.86 -19.93
CA ALA A 411 9.65 -6.77 -19.33
C ALA A 411 9.78 -5.55 -18.41
N THR A 412 9.23 -4.39 -18.81
CA THR A 412 9.25 -3.17 -17.99
C THR A 412 8.33 -3.32 -16.79
N ALA A 413 7.14 -3.89 -16.98
CA ALA A 413 6.23 -4.20 -15.89
C ALA A 413 6.85 -5.16 -14.86
N SER A 414 7.51 -6.22 -15.33
CA SER A 414 8.25 -7.18 -14.47
C SER A 414 9.30 -6.47 -13.61
N LEU A 415 10.11 -5.59 -14.22
CA LEU A 415 11.14 -4.82 -13.51
C LEU A 415 10.55 -3.80 -12.52
N LEU A 416 9.44 -3.15 -12.86
CA LEU A 416 8.74 -2.23 -11.96
C LEU A 416 8.16 -2.96 -10.74
N VAL A 417 7.46 -4.07 -10.95
CA VAL A 417 6.86 -4.87 -9.87
C VAL A 417 7.97 -5.46 -8.98
N ALA A 418 9.02 -6.03 -9.57
CA ALA A 418 10.18 -6.52 -8.82
C ALA A 418 10.83 -5.38 -8.02
N GLY A 419 11.06 -4.22 -8.65
CA GLY A 419 11.63 -3.03 -8.00
C GLY A 419 10.78 -2.57 -6.82
N GLY A 420 9.45 -2.51 -6.98
CA GLY A 420 8.51 -2.23 -5.90
C GLY A 420 8.66 -3.21 -4.72
N ALA A 421 8.75 -4.51 -5.00
CA ALA A 421 8.98 -5.53 -3.98
C ALA A 421 10.31 -5.34 -3.24
N PHE A 422 11.38 -4.96 -3.96
CA PHE A 422 12.66 -4.59 -3.37
C PHE A 422 12.54 -3.34 -2.49
N THR A 423 11.74 -2.33 -2.85
CA THR A 423 11.54 -1.16 -1.97
C THR A 423 10.86 -1.52 -0.65
N VAL A 424 9.83 -2.38 -0.70
CA VAL A 424 9.11 -2.87 0.48
C VAL A 424 10.02 -3.72 1.39
N LEU A 425 11.00 -4.42 0.80
CA LEU A 425 12.02 -5.14 1.56
C LEU A 425 13.09 -4.22 2.14
N LEU A 426 13.73 -3.41 1.30
CA LEU A 426 14.96 -2.70 1.63
C LEU A 426 14.73 -1.42 2.42
N PHE A 427 13.74 -0.60 2.05
CA PHE A 427 13.60 0.74 2.62
C PHE A 427 13.21 0.72 4.11
N PRO A 428 12.25 -0.11 4.56
CA PRO A 428 11.96 -0.26 5.99
C PRO A 428 13.17 -0.75 6.81
N LEU A 429 13.95 -1.70 6.25
CA LEU A 429 15.17 -2.21 6.90
C LEU A 429 16.24 -1.12 7.04
N TRP A 430 16.43 -0.31 6.00
CA TRP A 430 17.34 0.82 6.03
C TRP A 430 16.88 1.90 7.01
N ALA A 431 15.58 2.23 7.04
CA ALA A 431 15.01 3.17 8.00
C ALA A 431 15.26 2.71 9.45
N ALA A 432 15.02 1.43 9.74
CA ALA A 432 15.29 0.84 11.05
C ALA A 432 16.80 0.84 11.41
N ALA A 433 17.68 0.59 10.44
CA ALA A 433 19.13 0.61 10.65
C ALA A 433 19.63 2.03 10.97
N ILE A 434 19.14 3.04 10.24
CA ILE A 434 19.47 4.46 10.43
C ILE A 434 19.03 4.92 11.82
N LYS A 435 17.81 4.61 12.24
CA LYS A 435 17.30 4.89 13.60
C LYS A 435 18.24 4.36 14.69
N ARG A 436 18.77 3.14 14.51
CA ARG A 436 19.71 2.52 15.46
C ARG A 436 21.08 3.19 15.43
N ALA A 437 21.59 3.54 14.25
CA ALA A 437 22.90 4.18 14.09
C ALA A 437 22.94 5.55 14.77
N PHE A 438 21.93 6.40 14.54
CA PHE A 438 21.84 7.73 15.15
C PHE A 438 21.62 7.67 16.66
N ARG A 439 20.85 6.69 17.16
CA ARG A 439 20.68 6.51 18.61
C ARG A 439 21.97 6.13 19.32
N ARG A 440 22.85 5.35 18.68
CA ARG A 440 24.18 5.01 19.20
C ARG A 440 25.13 6.21 19.22
N GLN A 441 25.08 7.07 18.21
CA GLN A 441 25.88 8.29 18.15
C GLN A 441 25.47 9.31 19.22
N GLY A 442 24.17 9.51 19.44
CA GLY A 442 23.67 10.38 20.52
C GLY A 442 24.09 9.90 21.92
N ALA A 443 24.01 8.58 22.17
CA ALA A 443 24.46 8.01 23.44
C ALA A 443 25.98 8.14 23.65
N SER A 444 26.78 8.04 22.58
CA SER A 444 28.25 8.19 22.65
C SER A 444 28.68 9.65 22.86
N ALA A 445 27.87 10.63 22.42
CA ALA A 445 28.14 12.05 22.60
C ALA A 445 27.81 12.53 24.03
N ASP A 446 26.75 12.02 24.66
CA ASP A 446 26.39 12.33 26.06
C ASP A 446 27.27 11.59 27.09
N GLN A 447 27.94 10.49 26.70
CA GLN A 447 28.77 9.67 27.61
C GLN A 447 30.27 9.97 27.54
N GLN A 448 30.72 11.00 26.82
CA GLN A 448 32.10 11.47 26.99
C GLN A 448 32.18 12.26 28.30
N PRO A 449 32.82 11.74 29.37
CA PRO A 449 32.94 12.48 30.62
C PRO A 449 33.61 13.81 30.32
N SER A 450 33.01 14.88 30.82
CA SER A 450 33.52 16.22 30.59
C SER A 450 34.98 16.29 31.05
N GLN A 451 35.80 17.15 30.43
CA GLN A 451 37.22 17.29 30.79
C GLN A 451 37.40 17.50 32.31
N LYS A 452 36.42 18.13 32.98
CA LYS A 452 36.36 18.29 34.43
C LYS A 452 36.17 16.96 35.18
N GLU A 453 35.29 16.09 34.72
CA GLU A 453 35.08 14.75 35.30
C GLU A 453 36.28 13.85 35.07
N GLN A 454 36.95 13.95 33.93
CA GLN A 454 38.21 13.22 33.67
C GLN A 454 39.33 13.69 34.61
N ILE A 455 39.47 15.02 34.81
CA ILE A 455 40.44 15.59 35.76
C ILE A 455 40.08 15.20 37.20
N ALA A 456 38.80 15.19 37.57
CA ALA A 456 38.34 14.78 38.89
C ALA A 456 38.61 13.29 39.16
N ALA A 457 38.35 12.42 38.16
CA ALA A 457 38.65 10.99 38.24
C ALA A 457 40.16 10.72 38.34
N LEU A 458 40.98 11.45 37.57
CA LEU A 458 42.45 11.38 37.67
C LEU A 458 42.95 11.83 39.04
N LYS A 459 42.42 12.94 39.59
CA LYS A 459 42.73 13.40 40.94
C LYS A 459 42.32 12.38 42.00
N ALA A 460 41.11 11.83 41.92
CA ALA A 460 40.62 10.82 42.84
C ALA A 460 41.48 9.54 42.82
N ARG A 461 41.90 9.10 41.62
CA ARG A 461 42.78 7.94 41.46
C ARG A 461 44.17 8.19 42.04
N LYS A 462 44.73 9.38 41.83
CA LYS A 462 46.02 9.80 42.41
C LYS A 462 45.95 9.86 43.95
N THR A 463 44.86 10.41 44.49
CA THR A 463 44.61 10.47 45.93
C THR A 463 44.44 9.08 46.55
N ALA A 464 43.73 8.17 45.86
CA ALA A 464 43.58 6.79 46.30
C ALA A 464 44.92 6.03 46.30
N GLN A 465 45.75 6.25 45.26
CA GLN A 465 47.07 5.64 45.16
C GLN A 465 48.03 6.16 46.25
N VAL A 466 48.03 7.47 46.53
CA VAL A 466 48.79 8.05 47.65
C VAL A 466 48.33 7.48 48.99
N ARG A 467 47.01 7.35 49.20
CA ARG A 467 46.47 6.69 50.41
C ARG A 467 46.97 5.26 50.59
N LEU A 468 47.00 4.47 49.51
CA LEU A 468 47.45 3.07 49.54
C LEU A 468 48.95 2.94 49.76
N THR A 469 49.77 3.89 49.29
CA THR A 469 51.23 3.80 49.33
C THR A 469 51.84 4.41 50.59
N THR A 470 51.18 5.42 51.17
CA THR A 470 51.72 6.20 52.31
C THR A 470 50.85 6.16 53.57
N GLY A 471 49.64 5.59 53.53
CA GLY A 471 48.71 5.53 54.67
C GLY A 471 48.15 6.88 55.13
N MET A 472 48.56 8.00 54.52
CA MET A 472 48.14 9.35 54.88
C MET A 472 47.17 9.95 53.84
N LEU A 473 46.22 10.73 54.35
CA LEU A 473 45.29 11.55 53.57
C LEU A 473 45.98 12.86 53.15
N PRO A 474 46.02 13.22 51.85
CA PRO A 474 46.50 14.54 51.45
C PRO A 474 45.54 15.62 51.96
N VAL A 475 46.08 16.60 52.69
CA VAL A 475 45.33 17.76 53.19
C VAL A 475 45.02 18.68 52.00
N VAL A 476 43.74 18.84 51.69
CA VAL A 476 43.25 19.82 50.70
C VAL A 476 43.09 21.17 51.41
N PRO A 477 43.71 22.26 50.95
CA PRO A 477 43.48 23.59 51.52
C PRO A 477 42.03 24.03 51.24
N PRO A 478 41.36 24.74 52.18
CA PRO A 478 40.01 25.21 51.95
C PRO A 478 39.98 26.20 50.78
N ALA A 479 39.00 26.02 49.88
CA ALA A 479 38.74 26.93 48.77
C ALA A 479 38.37 28.31 49.32
N GLN A 480 39.05 29.36 48.84
CA GLN A 480 38.70 30.74 49.13
C GLN A 480 37.26 31.02 48.68
N GLU A 481 36.43 31.47 49.63
CA GLU A 481 35.06 31.91 49.41
C GLU A 481 35.00 33.02 48.34
N ALA A 482 34.15 32.79 47.33
CA ALA A 482 33.75 33.82 46.40
C ALA A 482 32.94 34.90 47.14
N LYS A 483 33.46 36.13 47.16
CA LYS A 483 32.77 37.32 47.68
C LYS A 483 31.38 37.47 47.05
N SER A 484 30.36 37.42 47.91
CA SER A 484 29.00 37.85 47.64
C SER A 484 28.96 39.38 47.52
N THR A 485 28.65 39.91 46.33
CA THR A 485 28.24 41.30 46.14
C THR A 485 26.72 41.37 46.09
N ALA A 486 26.10 41.83 47.17
CA ALA A 486 24.75 42.40 47.17
C ALA A 486 24.86 43.85 47.69
N PRO A 487 24.27 44.86 47.03
CA PRO A 487 24.20 46.20 47.57
C PRO A 487 22.97 46.36 48.47
N LYS A 488 23.18 46.89 49.67
CA LYS A 488 22.16 47.59 50.47
C LYS A 488 22.40 49.08 50.31
N ASP A 489 21.34 49.84 50.07
CA ASP A 489 21.11 51.13 50.73
C ASP A 489 19.60 51.37 50.86
N GLY A 490 19.17 51.70 52.08
CA GLY A 490 17.80 52.08 52.43
C GLY A 490 17.64 53.61 52.42
N SER A 491 16.45 54.13 52.10
CA SER A 491 15.45 54.71 53.04
C SER A 491 15.07 56.13 52.53
N PRO A 492 14.03 56.84 53.04
CA PRO A 492 12.88 56.45 53.88
C PRO A 492 11.51 56.97 53.37
N GLY A 493 10.42 56.43 53.94
CA GLY A 493 9.23 57.17 54.43
C GLY A 493 8.36 58.07 53.52
N ALA A 494 7.05 57.79 53.60
CA ALA A 494 5.95 58.74 53.82
C ALA A 494 4.83 58.83 52.76
N THR A 495 3.61 58.68 53.29
CA THR A 495 2.35 59.37 52.99
C THR A 495 1.51 59.02 51.76
N GLN A 496 0.25 58.71 52.12
CA GLN A 496 -1.04 58.72 51.40
C GLN A 496 -1.43 57.49 50.59
#